data_AF-A0A6G0YN14-F1
#
_entry.id   AF-A0A6G0YN14-F1
#
_cell.length_a   1.000
_cell.length_b   1.000
_cell.length_c   1.000
_cell.angle_alpha   90.00
_cell.angle_beta   90.00
_cell.angle_gamma   90.00
#
_symmetry.space_group_name_H-M   'P 1'
#
loop_
_entity.id
_entity.type
_entity.pdbx_description
1 polymer ?
#
loop_
_entity_poly.entity_id
_entity_poly.type
_entity_poly.pdbx_seq_one_letter_code
_entity_poly.pdbx_strand_id
1 'polypeptide(L)'
;MSGLSANDSEGNFFIERGIMTLKQYKQLNINRENLDLQLLIGLATDDELFEQIEVEIDLFVKCFKIIEKEDADCYKKLLLLVLFDRINDLYAYLFHLFPINVKHVQKYMDLCSNYICSILSSLPTILKQYNLIK
;
A
#
# COMPACT_ATOMS: atom_id res chain seq x y z
N MET A 1 -8.56 14.68 23.64
CA MET A 1 -7.23 14.37 23.05
C MET A 1 -7.40 13.13 22.21
N SER A 2 -7.11 13.05 20.93
CA SER A 2 -6.77 13.96 19.83
C SER A 2 -6.88 13.05 18.61
N GLY A 3 -7.49 13.52 17.53
CA GLY A 3 -7.76 12.72 16.34
C GLY A 3 -6.53 11.99 15.84
N LEU A 4 -6.57 10.65 15.88
CA LEU A 4 -5.63 9.79 15.17
C LEU A 4 -6.00 9.90 13.69
N SER A 5 -5.27 10.73 12.96
CA SER A 5 -5.28 10.64 11.50
C SER A 5 -4.71 9.26 11.12
N ALA A 6 -5.26 8.61 10.10
CA ALA A 6 -4.83 7.27 9.67
C ALA A 6 -3.30 7.15 9.44
N ASN A 7 -2.61 8.27 9.19
CA ASN A 7 -1.16 8.36 9.00
C ASN A 7 -0.33 8.02 10.26
N ASP A 8 -0.87 8.18 11.46
CA ASP A 8 -0.19 7.75 12.68
C ASP A 8 -0.26 6.23 12.87
N SER A 9 -1.28 5.59 12.29
CA SER A 9 -1.59 4.18 12.54
C SER A 9 -0.71 3.24 11.69
N GLU A 10 -0.50 3.55 10.40
CA GLU A 10 0.44 2.84 9.51
C GLU A 10 1.88 2.94 10.02
N GLY A 11 2.35 4.17 10.29
CA GLY A 11 3.70 4.42 10.77
C GLY A 11 4.01 3.71 12.07
N ASN A 12 3.08 3.76 13.03
CA ASN A 12 3.22 3.02 14.29
C ASN A 12 3.35 1.51 14.05
N PHE A 13 2.51 0.94 13.18
CA PHE A 13 2.61 -0.49 12.85
C PHE A 13 3.99 -0.83 12.26
N PHE A 14 4.50 -0.02 11.32
CA PHE A 14 5.80 -0.27 10.71
C PHE A 14 6.94 -0.21 11.73
N ILE A 15 6.90 0.76 12.65
CA ILE A 15 7.94 0.98 13.65
C ILE A 15 7.89 -0.11 14.72
N GLU A 16 6.71 -0.39 15.28
CA GLU A 16 6.53 -1.39 16.35
C GLU A 16 6.89 -2.80 15.88
N ARG A 17 6.64 -3.11 14.60
CA ARG A 17 6.96 -4.42 14.01
C ARG A 17 8.35 -4.50 13.39
N GLY A 18 9.15 -3.44 13.54
CA GLY A 18 10.52 -3.41 13.04
C GLY A 18 10.63 -3.50 11.52
N ILE A 19 9.58 -3.14 10.78
CA ILE A 19 9.58 -3.09 9.31
C ILE A 19 10.51 -1.96 8.84
N MET A 20 10.47 -0.82 9.51
CA MET A 20 11.37 0.30 9.28
C MET A 20 11.50 1.18 10.53
N THR A 21 12.53 2.02 10.54
CA THR A 21 12.73 3.04 11.57
C THR A 21 11.84 4.28 11.33
N LEU A 22 11.60 5.07 12.39
CA LEU A 22 10.91 6.36 12.26
C LEU A 22 11.55 7.29 11.21
N LYS A 23 12.88 7.27 11.09
CA LYS A 23 13.60 8.07 10.09
C LYS A 23 13.28 7.61 8.68
N GLN A 24 13.26 6.29 8.44
CA GLN A 24 12.89 5.72 7.15
C GLN A 24 11.43 6.00 6.82
N TYR A 25 10.52 5.92 7.79
CA TYR A 25 9.10 6.24 7.57
C TYR A 25 8.89 7.71 7.20
N LYS A 26 9.58 8.64 7.87
CA LYS A 26 9.54 10.06 7.48
C LYS A 26 10.05 10.27 6.05
N GLN A 27 11.13 9.59 5.68
CA GLN A 27 11.67 9.67 4.31
C GLN A 27 10.71 9.09 3.28
N LEU A 28 10.05 7.97 3.59
CA LEU A 28 9.03 7.37 2.74
C LEU A 28 7.88 8.35 2.47
N ASN A 29 7.37 9.03 3.49
CA ASN A 29 6.31 10.02 3.30
C ASN A 29 6.77 11.22 2.46
N ILE A 30 8.00 11.70 2.66
CA ILE A 30 8.57 12.75 1.80
C ILE A 30 8.66 12.28 0.34
N ASN A 31 9.07 11.03 0.10
CA ASN A 31 9.15 10.47 -1.25
C ASN A 31 7.76 10.36 -1.90
N ARG A 32 6.75 9.90 -1.14
CA ARG A 32 5.34 9.84 -1.59
C ARG A 32 4.81 11.23 -1.96
N GLU A 33 4.98 12.21 -1.08
CA GLU A 33 4.54 13.60 -1.31
C GLU A 33 5.23 14.22 -2.55
N ASN A 34 6.52 13.95 -2.73
CA ASN A 34 7.26 14.42 -3.90
C ASN A 34 6.75 13.77 -5.20
N LEU A 35 6.50 12.46 -5.19
CA LEU A 35 5.96 11.76 -6.35
C LEU A 35 4.56 12.26 -6.70
N ASP A 36 3.69 12.46 -5.71
CA ASP A 36 2.35 13.02 -5.93
C ASP A 36 2.43 14.39 -6.59
N LEU A 37 3.36 15.24 -6.14
CA LEU A 37 3.60 16.54 -6.77
C LEU A 37 4.11 16.39 -8.21
N GLN A 38 5.07 15.49 -8.46
CA GLN A 38 5.61 15.22 -9.80
C GLN A 38 4.53 14.69 -10.75
N LEU A 39 3.65 13.80 -10.28
CA LEU A 39 2.51 13.29 -11.05
C LEU A 39 1.53 14.42 -11.40
N LEU A 40 1.21 15.28 -10.43
CA LEU A 40 0.28 16.40 -10.62
C LEU A 40 0.77 17.40 -11.67
N ILE A 41 2.08 17.69 -11.69
CA ILE A 41 2.67 18.66 -12.62
C ILE A 41 3.19 18.03 -13.92
N GLY A 42 3.01 16.72 -14.11
CA GLY A 42 3.42 16.00 -15.32
C GLY A 42 4.94 15.87 -15.49
N LEU A 43 5.70 15.86 -14.39
CA LEU A 43 7.16 15.68 -14.38
C LEU A 43 7.62 14.29 -13.90
N ALA A 44 6.69 13.45 -13.45
CA ALA A 44 7.02 12.08 -13.06
C ALA A 44 7.49 11.25 -14.26
N THR A 45 8.45 10.36 -14.04
CA THR A 45 8.91 9.38 -15.03
C THR A 45 8.36 7.98 -14.75
N ASP A 46 8.35 7.13 -15.78
CA ASP A 46 7.99 5.69 -15.68
C ASP A 46 8.84 4.98 -14.62
N ASP A 47 10.15 5.24 -14.64
CA ASP A 47 11.11 4.63 -13.71
C ASP A 47 10.90 5.10 -12.26
N GLU A 48 10.72 6.40 -12.01
CA GLU A 48 10.47 6.92 -10.65
C GLU A 48 9.15 6.39 -10.05
N LEU A 49 8.09 6.37 -10.87
CA LEU A 49 6.80 5.83 -10.43
C LEU A 49 6.91 4.32 -10.15
N PHE A 50 7.61 3.58 -11.01
CA PHE A 50 7.81 2.15 -10.82
C PHE A 50 8.69 1.83 -9.60
N GLU A 51 9.74 2.62 -9.34
CA GLU A 51 10.56 2.48 -8.13
C GLU A 51 9.71 2.66 -6.86
N GLN A 52 8.81 3.65 -6.83
CA GLN A 52 7.89 3.80 -5.70
C GLN A 52 6.92 2.62 -5.58
N ILE A 53 6.41 2.09 -6.69
CA ILE A 53 5.58 0.87 -6.69
C ILE A 53 6.33 -0.30 -6.04
N GLU A 54 7.60 -0.50 -6.38
CA GLU A 54 8.41 -1.57 -5.79
C GLU A 54 8.58 -1.42 -4.28
N VAL A 55 8.77 -0.18 -3.81
CA VAL A 55 8.82 0.13 -2.38
C VAL A 55 7.48 -0.20 -1.70
N GLU A 56 6.35 0.25 -2.23
CA GLU A 56 5.04 -0.05 -1.65
C GLU A 56 4.73 -1.56 -1.62
N ILE A 57 5.10 -2.30 -2.68
CA ILE A 57 4.96 -3.76 -2.73
C ILE A 57 5.78 -4.43 -1.63
N ASP A 58 7.04 -4.03 -1.43
CA ASP A 58 7.89 -4.62 -0.38
C ASP A 58 7.28 -4.39 1.01
N LEU A 59 6.76 -3.19 1.28
CA LEU A 59 6.07 -2.87 2.52
C LEU A 59 4.80 -3.71 2.71
N PHE A 60 3.98 -3.81 1.67
CA PHE A 60 2.79 -4.65 1.68
C PHE A 60 3.13 -6.10 1.99
N VAL A 61 4.12 -6.69 1.31
CA VAL A 61 4.52 -8.09 1.50
C VAL A 61 5.05 -8.35 2.91
N LYS A 62 5.83 -7.41 3.47
CA LYS A 62 6.29 -7.51 4.86
C LYS A 62 5.13 -7.45 5.85
N CYS A 63 4.21 -6.51 5.66
CA CYS A 63 3.00 -6.40 6.50
C CYS A 63 2.16 -7.67 6.40
N PHE A 64 1.92 -8.17 5.20
CA PHE A 64 1.12 -9.36 4.94
C PHE A 64 1.70 -10.58 5.69
N LYS A 65 3.01 -10.80 5.60
CA LYS A 65 3.68 -11.91 6.30
C LYS A 65 3.60 -11.82 7.82
N ILE A 66 3.61 -10.62 8.38
CA ILE A 66 3.47 -10.41 9.83
C ILE A 66 2.02 -10.65 10.25
N ILE A 67 1.08 -10.05 9.52
CA ILE A 67 -0.35 -10.09 9.84
C ILE A 67 -0.93 -11.49 9.65
N GLU A 68 -0.48 -12.27 8.66
CA GLU A 68 -0.89 -13.67 8.50
C GLU A 68 -0.40 -14.59 9.64
N LYS A 69 0.71 -14.22 10.30
CA LYS A 69 1.25 -14.99 11.43
C LYS A 69 0.61 -14.64 12.75
N GLU A 70 0.10 -13.43 12.87
CA GLU A 70 -0.61 -12.95 14.03
C GLU A 70 -2.10 -13.20 13.84
N ASP A 71 -2.88 -13.43 14.90
CA ASP A 71 -4.33 -13.40 14.73
C ASP A 71 -4.72 -11.97 14.28
N ALA A 72 -5.18 -11.87 13.03
CA ALA A 72 -5.32 -10.61 12.34
C ALA A 72 -6.64 -9.95 12.74
N ASP A 73 -6.56 -8.99 13.65
CA ASP A 73 -7.67 -8.10 13.95
C ASP A 73 -8.09 -7.27 12.72
N CYS A 74 -9.29 -6.68 12.81
CA CYS A 74 -9.85 -5.90 11.72
C CYS A 74 -8.98 -4.69 11.33
N TYR A 75 -8.23 -4.13 12.27
CA TYR A 75 -7.37 -2.98 12.01
C TYR A 75 -6.17 -3.40 11.14
N LYS A 76 -5.52 -4.52 11.45
CA LYS A 76 -4.43 -5.07 10.63
C LYS A 76 -4.91 -5.43 9.22
N LYS A 77 -6.10 -6.03 9.11
CA LYS A 77 -6.69 -6.33 7.80
C LYS A 77 -7.03 -5.07 7.00
N LEU A 78 -7.50 -4.01 7.67
CA LEU A 78 -7.73 -2.71 7.04
C LEU A 78 -6.42 -2.08 6.55
N LEU A 79 -5.33 -2.17 7.33
CA LEU A 79 -4.01 -1.71 6.89
C LEU A 79 -3.58 -2.40 5.59
N LEU A 80 -3.72 -3.74 5.50
CA LEU A 80 -3.39 -4.47 4.27
C LEU A 80 -4.21 -4.01 3.06
N LEU A 81 -5.49 -3.70 3.26
CA LEU A 81 -6.33 -3.14 2.19
C LEU A 81 -5.82 -1.78 1.74
N VAL A 82 -5.52 -0.87 2.67
CA VAL A 82 -5.01 0.48 2.35
C VAL A 82 -3.70 0.41 1.58
N LEU A 83 -2.78 -0.49 1.99
CA LEU A 83 -1.52 -0.69 1.28
C LEU A 83 -1.73 -1.28 -0.12
N PHE A 84 -2.62 -2.26 -0.25
CA PHE A 84 -2.91 -2.89 -1.54
C PHE A 84 -3.61 -1.92 -2.51
N ASP A 85 -4.55 -1.11 -2.00
CA ASP A 85 -5.25 -0.08 -2.75
C ASP A 85 -4.27 0.98 -3.29
N ARG A 86 -3.37 1.46 -2.44
CA ARG A 86 -2.30 2.39 -2.85
C ARG A 86 -1.43 1.83 -3.99
N ILE A 87 -1.08 0.54 -3.94
CA ILE A 87 -0.32 -0.09 -5.03
C ILE A 87 -1.15 -0.12 -6.33
N ASN A 88 -2.44 -0.44 -6.24
CA ASN A 88 -3.32 -0.42 -7.42
C ASN A 88 -3.42 0.98 -8.03
N ASP A 89 -3.55 2.02 -7.21
CA ASP A 89 -3.59 3.42 -7.68
C ASP A 89 -2.30 3.80 -8.41
N LEU A 90 -1.13 3.45 -7.86
CA LEU A 90 0.15 3.71 -8.52
C LEU A 90 0.28 2.98 -9.86
N TYR A 91 -0.16 1.72 -9.95
CA TYR A 91 -0.20 1.00 -11.23
C TYR A 91 -1.21 1.60 -12.21
N ALA A 92 -2.34 2.12 -11.72
CA ALA A 92 -3.31 2.81 -12.56
C ALA A 92 -2.70 4.08 -13.17
N TYR A 93 -1.96 4.87 -12.37
CA TYR A 93 -1.19 6.00 -12.90
C TYR A 93 -0.14 5.56 -13.91
N LEU A 94 0.60 4.50 -13.63
CA LEU A 94 1.67 3.98 -14.50
C LEU A 94 1.12 3.63 -15.89
N PHE A 95 0.04 2.87 -15.95
CA PHE A 95 -0.57 2.43 -17.21
C PHE A 95 -1.37 3.53 -17.91
N HIS A 96 -1.78 4.59 -17.19
CA HIS A 96 -2.46 5.74 -17.78
C HIS A 96 -1.48 6.73 -18.41
N LEU A 97 -0.36 6.99 -17.75
CA LEU A 97 0.58 8.05 -18.12
C LEU A 97 1.68 7.58 -19.07
N PHE A 98 2.07 6.30 -19.00
CA PHE A 98 3.22 5.78 -19.73
C PHE A 98 2.85 4.65 -20.69
N PRO A 99 3.64 4.41 -21.76
CA PRO A 99 3.45 3.26 -22.62
C PRO A 99 3.51 1.95 -21.84
N ILE A 100 2.63 1.01 -22.21
CA ILE A 100 2.54 -0.29 -21.53
C ILE A 100 3.88 -1.04 -21.64
N ASN A 101 4.48 -1.29 -20.48
CA ASN A 101 5.69 -2.11 -20.34
C ASN A 101 5.30 -3.50 -19.84
N VAL A 102 5.67 -4.54 -20.61
CA VAL A 102 5.34 -5.94 -20.30
C VAL A 102 5.88 -6.36 -18.94
N LYS A 103 7.05 -5.87 -18.52
CA LYS A 103 7.61 -6.20 -17.20
C LYS A 103 6.77 -5.62 -16.07
N HIS A 104 6.28 -4.38 -16.23
CA HIS A 104 5.45 -3.71 -15.23
C HIS A 104 4.10 -4.44 -15.10
N VAL A 105 3.49 -4.81 -16.24
CA VAL A 105 2.25 -5.60 -16.28
C VAL A 105 2.44 -6.96 -15.62
N GLN A 106 3.52 -7.69 -15.94
CA GLN A 106 3.77 -8.99 -15.34
C GLN A 106 3.88 -8.90 -13.82
N LYS A 107 4.61 -7.88 -13.32
CA LYS A 107 4.77 -7.68 -11.87
C LYS A 107 3.46 -7.35 -11.17
N TYR A 108 2.59 -6.58 -11.82
CA TYR A 108 1.23 -6.33 -11.32
C TYR A 108 0.40 -7.62 -11.28
N MET A 109 0.42 -8.40 -12.37
CA MET A 109 -0.30 -9.67 -12.45
C MET A 109 0.18 -10.67 -11.40
N ASP A 110 1.48 -10.73 -11.13
CA ASP A 110 2.05 -11.58 -10.08
C ASP A 110 1.57 -11.13 -8.68
N LEU A 111 1.56 -9.81 -8.42
CA LEU A 111 1.02 -9.27 -7.16
C LEU A 111 -0.45 -9.66 -6.98
N CYS A 112 -1.30 -9.41 -7.99
CA CYS A 112 -2.71 -9.76 -7.93
C CYS A 112 -2.91 -11.27 -7.74
N SER A 113 -2.21 -12.09 -8.52
CA SER A 113 -2.34 -13.55 -8.44
C SER A 113 -2.00 -14.10 -7.05
N ASN A 114 -1.01 -13.49 -6.37
CA ASN A 114 -0.55 -13.96 -5.08
C ASN A 114 -1.43 -13.48 -3.91
N TYR A 115 -2.07 -12.31 -4.00
CA TYR A 115 -2.65 -11.66 -2.83
C TYR A 115 -4.12 -11.25 -2.96
N ILE A 116 -4.69 -11.17 -4.17
CA ILE A 116 -6.04 -10.62 -4.36
C ILE A 116 -7.10 -11.40 -3.58
N CYS A 117 -7.03 -12.73 -3.59
CA CYS A 117 -7.99 -13.58 -2.88
C CYS A 117 -7.94 -13.37 -1.37
N SER A 118 -6.74 -13.29 -0.78
CA SER A 118 -6.57 -13.06 0.66
C SER A 118 -7.10 -11.69 1.07
N ILE A 119 -6.84 -10.67 0.26
CA ILE A 119 -7.34 -9.31 0.49
C ILE A 119 -8.86 -9.24 0.40
N LEU A 120 -9.46 -9.79 -0.67
CA LEU A 120 -10.92 -9.79 -0.84
C LEU A 120 -11.64 -10.60 0.25
N SER A 121 -11.04 -11.69 0.73
CA SER A 121 -11.61 -12.48 1.82
C SER A 121 -11.73 -11.71 3.14
N SER A 122 -10.95 -10.65 3.31
CA SER A 122 -10.97 -9.80 4.51
C SER A 122 -12.05 -8.71 4.45
N LEU A 123 -12.55 -8.36 3.27
CA LEU A 123 -13.54 -7.29 3.07
C LEU A 123 -14.86 -7.53 3.83
N PRO A 124 -15.50 -8.72 3.79
CA PRO A 124 -16.77 -8.91 4.48
C PRO A 124 -16.67 -8.71 6.00
N THR A 125 -15.56 -9.14 6.62
CA THR A 125 -15.32 -8.96 8.05
C THR A 125 -15.19 -7.48 8.40
N ILE A 126 -14.43 -6.73 7.60
CA ILE A 126 -14.23 -5.29 7.80
C ILE A 126 -15.54 -4.54 7.60
N LEU A 127 -16.23 -4.77 6.49
CA LEU A 127 -17.48 -4.09 6.16
C LEU A 127 -18.56 -4.33 7.23
N LYS A 128 -18.64 -5.55 7.81
CA LYS A 128 -19.55 -5.85 8.92
C LYS A 128 -19.18 -5.09 10.20
N GLN A 129 -17.90 -5.07 10.56
CA GLN A 129 -17.45 -4.41 11.79
C GLN A 129 -17.65 -2.89 11.78
N TYR A 130 -17.59 -2.26 10.59
CA TYR A 130 -17.88 -0.83 10.40
C TYR A 130 -19.35 -0.55 10.03
N ASN A 131 -20.26 -1.53 10.13
CA ASN A 131 -21.69 -1.41 9.79
C ASN A 131 -21.97 -0.92 8.35
N LEU A 132 -21.06 -1.21 7.42
CA LEU A 132 -21.20 -0.88 6.00
C LEU A 132 -22.03 -1.93 5.24
N ILE A 133 -22.13 -3.14 5.77
CA ILE A 133 -23.04 -4.19 5.31
C ILE A 133 -23.68 -4.88 6.54
N LYS A 134 -24.87 -5.45 6.36
CA LYS A 134 -25.59 -6.22 7.38
C LYS A 134 -25.11 -7.68 7.46
#